data_AF-A0A1I4YC78-F1
#
_entry.id   AF-A0A1I4YC78-F1
#
_cell.length_a   1.000
_cell.length_b   1.000
_cell.length_c   1.000
_cell.angle_alpha   90.00
_cell.angle_beta   90.00
_cell.angle_gamma   90.00
#
_symmetry.space_group_name_H-M   'P 1'
#
loop_
_entity.id
_entity.type
_entity.pdbx_description
1 polymer ?
#
loop_
_entity_poly.entity_id
_entity_poly.type
_entity_poly.pdbx_seq_one_letter_code
_entity_poly.pdbx_strand_id
1 'polypeptide(L)'
;MIWYPKKDLEGETSPVKSQNWFIRGMLGNVLNPKMGVFYVSFLPQFIPQGHSPILWTFSLVTIHILLGTLWSLSLIYATHSLSYILRRENVIKWMNRATGGLFLLFAFKLVMSSRR
;
A
#
# COMPACT_ATOMS: atom_id res chain seq x y z
N MET A 1 29.69 41.72 12.25
CA MET A 1 28.82 41.36 13.40
C MET A 1 27.89 40.26 12.92
N ILE A 2 28.33 39.02 13.12
CA ILE A 2 27.72 37.81 12.55
C ILE A 2 26.44 37.54 13.33
N TRP A 3 25.30 37.68 12.67
CA TRP A 3 23.98 37.39 13.24
C TRP A 3 23.80 35.87 13.23
N TYR A 4 23.81 35.27 14.41
CA TYR A 4 23.55 33.85 14.63
C TYR A 4 22.11 33.74 15.16
N PRO A 5 21.12 33.33 14.34
CA PRO A 5 19.77 33.12 14.83
C PRO A 5 19.72 31.81 15.61
N LYS A 6 19.69 31.97 16.93
CA LYS A 6 18.75 31.32 17.86
C LYS A 6 18.59 29.80 17.78
N LYS A 7 19.16 29.15 18.81
CA LYS A 7 18.90 27.79 19.31
C LYS A 7 17.47 27.64 19.86
N ASP A 8 16.47 28.08 19.11
CA ASP A 8 15.06 28.11 19.53
C ASP A 8 14.23 27.04 18.78
N LEU A 9 14.91 26.18 18.01
CA LEU A 9 14.34 25.02 17.32
C LEU A 9 14.64 23.71 18.07
N GLU A 10 14.80 23.76 19.39
CA GLU A 10 14.53 22.59 20.22
C GLU A 10 13.01 22.40 20.27
N GLY A 11 12.43 22.06 19.11
CA GLY A 11 11.08 21.57 19.04
C GLY A 11 11.01 20.39 19.98
N GLU A 12 10.14 20.48 20.98
CA GLU A 12 9.83 19.41 21.89
C GLU A 12 9.78 18.11 21.09
N THR A 13 10.78 17.25 21.29
CA THR A 13 10.74 15.88 20.81
C THR A 13 9.78 15.15 21.72
N SER A 14 8.49 15.53 21.65
CA SER A 14 7.37 14.75 22.14
C SER A 14 7.68 13.32 21.72
N PRO A 15 7.83 12.38 22.68
CA PRO A 15 8.25 11.03 22.35
C PRO A 15 7.23 10.52 21.35
N VAL A 16 7.65 10.33 20.09
CA VAL A 16 6.79 9.82 19.04
C VAL A 16 6.26 8.51 19.61
N LYS A 17 4.98 8.50 20.00
CA LYS A 17 4.33 7.30 20.52
C LYS A 17 4.67 6.22 19.51
N SER A 18 5.39 5.20 19.96
CA SER A 18 5.76 4.03 19.17
C SER A 18 4.48 3.44 18.59
N GLN A 19 4.11 3.88 17.40
CA GLN A 19 2.89 3.47 16.76
C GLN A 19 3.18 2.09 16.21
N ASN A 20 2.46 1.08 16.70
CA ASN A 20 2.65 -0.27 16.23
C ASN A 20 2.20 -0.35 14.77
N TRP A 21 3.17 -0.30 13.85
CA TRP A 21 2.95 -0.32 12.41
C TRP A 21 2.20 -1.57 11.95
N PHE A 22 2.36 -2.69 12.67
CA PHE A 22 1.60 -3.91 12.41
C PHE A 22 0.10 -3.69 12.67
N ILE A 23 -0.27 -3.10 13.81
CA ILE A 23 -1.68 -2.83 14.13
C ILE A 23 -2.27 -1.84 13.11
N ARG A 24 -1.49 -0.83 12.70
CA ARG A 24 -1.95 0.15 11.71
C ARG A 24 -2.19 -0.49 10.34
N GLY A 25 -1.30 -1.38 9.90
CA GLY A 25 -1.47 -2.14 8.66
C GLY A 25 -2.59 -3.18 8.72
N MET A 26 -2.73 -3.86 9.85
CA MET A 26 -3.79 -4.83 10.11
C MET A 26 -5.16 -4.15 10.10
N LEU A 27 -5.34 -3.09 10.90
CA LEU A 27 -6.59 -2.32 10.92
C LEU A 27 -6.87 -1.68 9.56
N GLY A 28 -5.85 -1.17 8.87
CA GLY A 28 -6.00 -0.62 7.52
C GLY A 28 -6.52 -1.64 6.51
N ASN A 29 -6.08 -2.90 6.60
CA ASN A 29 -6.58 -3.99 5.76
C ASN A 29 -7.98 -4.47 6.18
N VAL A 30 -8.22 -4.68 7.48
CA VAL A 30 -9.49 -5.18 8.01
C VAL A 30 -10.62 -4.16 7.78
N LEU A 31 -10.34 -2.87 7.97
CA LEU A 31 -11.31 -1.81 7.75
C LEU A 31 -11.51 -1.47 6.26
N ASN A 32 -10.76 -2.11 5.35
CA ASN A 32 -10.93 -1.87 3.92
C ASN A 32 -12.12 -2.71 3.39
N PRO A 33 -13.25 -2.08 3.02
CA PRO A 33 -14.45 -2.83 2.62
C PRO A 33 -14.25 -3.56 1.29
N LYS A 34 -13.21 -3.22 0.52
CA LYS A 34 -12.94 -3.82 -0.80
C LYS A 34 -12.78 -5.33 -0.73
N MET A 35 -12.11 -5.83 0.32
CA MET A 35 -11.91 -7.28 0.51
C MET A 35 -13.24 -7.98 0.81
N GLY A 36 -14.07 -7.40 1.68
CA GLY A 36 -15.39 -7.94 1.98
C GLY A 36 -16.29 -8.00 0.74
N VAL A 37 -16.36 -6.89 -0.01
CA VAL A 37 -17.15 -6.81 -1.25
C VAL A 37 -16.65 -7.81 -2.30
N PHE A 38 -15.33 -7.97 -2.43
CA PHE A 38 -14.73 -8.96 -3.31
C PHE A 38 -15.20 -10.38 -2.95
N TYR A 39 -15.07 -10.78 -1.69
CA TYR A 39 -15.47 -12.11 -1.26
C TYR A 39 -16.96 -12.38 -1.45
N VAL A 40 -17.83 -11.43 -1.09
CA VAL A 40 -19.28 -11.58 -1.29
C VAL A 40 -19.65 -11.69 -2.77
N SER A 41 -18.96 -10.96 -3.65
CA SER A 41 -19.28 -10.94 -5.07
C SER A 41 -18.69 -12.12 -5.84
N PHE A 42 -17.47 -12.55 -5.50
CA PHE A 42 -16.71 -13.55 -6.27
C PHE A 42 -16.81 -14.97 -5.70
N LEU A 43 -16.80 -15.17 -4.37
CA LEU A 43 -16.81 -16.54 -3.81
C LEU A 43 -18.01 -17.39 -4.24
N PRO A 44 -19.27 -16.88 -4.22
CA PRO A 44 -20.42 -17.70 -4.58
C PRO A 44 -20.35 -18.25 -6.01
N GLN A 45 -19.65 -17.55 -6.91
CA GLN A 45 -19.51 -17.95 -8.31
C GLN A 45 -18.64 -19.20 -8.50
N PHE A 46 -17.80 -19.54 -7.51
CA PHE A 46 -16.87 -20.67 -7.55
C PHE A 46 -17.33 -21.87 -6.73
N ILE A 47 -18.52 -21.83 -6.12
CA ILE A 47 -19.06 -22.94 -5.31
C ILE A 47 -19.94 -23.83 -6.20
N PRO A 48 -19.57 -25.10 -6.44
CA PRO A 48 -20.40 -26.03 -7.19
C PRO A 48 -21.71 -26.33 -6.46
N GLN A 49 -22.82 -26.40 -7.19
CA GLN A 49 -24.10 -26.78 -6.61
C GLN A 49 -24.06 -28.26 -6.16
N GLY A 50 -24.45 -28.53 -4.91
CA GLY A 50 -24.47 -29.88 -4.34
C GLY A 50 -23.23 -30.27 -3.52
N HIS A 51 -22.26 -29.38 -3.30
CA HIS A 51 -21.17 -29.58 -2.34
C HIS A 51 -21.30 -28.64 -1.14
N SER A 52 -20.61 -28.94 -0.04
CA SER A 52 -20.60 -28.07 1.15
C SER A 52 -20.04 -26.68 0.81
N PRO A 53 -20.84 -25.60 0.88
CA PRO A 53 -20.40 -24.25 0.55
C PRO A 53 -19.29 -23.75 1.47
N ILE A 54 -19.29 -24.23 2.72
CA ILE A 54 -18.32 -23.85 3.76
C ILE A 54 -16.93 -24.36 3.38
N LEU A 55 -16.81 -25.65 3.01
CA LEU A 55 -15.52 -26.24 2.65
C LEU A 55 -14.89 -25.53 1.45
N TRP A 56 -15.65 -25.32 0.38
CA TRP A 56 -15.17 -24.61 -0.80
C TRP A 56 -14.77 -23.17 -0.50
N THR A 57 -15.56 -22.46 0.30
CA THR A 57 -15.24 -21.09 0.71
C THR A 57 -13.93 -21.03 1.48
N PHE A 58 -13.74 -21.89 2.49
CA PHE A 58 -12.50 -21.94 3.26
C PHE A 58 -11.30 -22.33 2.39
N SER A 59 -11.45 -23.29 1.47
CA SER A 59 -10.38 -23.67 0.54
C SER A 59 -9.97 -22.51 -0.36
N LEU A 60 -10.92 -21.80 -0.97
CA LEU A 60 -10.64 -20.66 -1.85
C LEU A 60 -10.00 -19.50 -1.09
N VAL A 61 -10.50 -19.18 0.11
CA VAL A 61 -9.90 -18.16 0.97
C VAL A 61 -8.48 -18.54 1.37
N THR A 62 -8.22 -19.82 1.68
CA THR A 62 -6.88 -20.31 2.01
C THR A 62 -5.92 -20.15 0.84
N ILE A 63 -6.32 -20.56 -0.37
CA ILE A 63 -5.53 -20.38 -1.59
C ILE A 63 -5.22 -18.91 -1.82
N HIS A 64 -6.22 -18.03 -1.64
CA HIS A 64 -6.04 -16.59 -1.79
C HIS A 64 -5.01 -16.03 -0.79
N ILE A 65 -5.09 -16.41 0.48
CA ILE A 65 -4.13 -15.99 1.51
C ILE A 65 -2.73 -16.50 1.18
N LEU A 66 -2.59 -17.74 0.73
CA LEU A 66 -1.30 -18.32 0.34
C LEU A 66 -0.67 -17.56 -0.84
N LEU A 67 -1.45 -17.28 -1.88
CA LEU A 67 -0.98 -16.49 -3.03
C LEU A 67 -0.58 -15.07 -2.61
N GLY A 68 -1.40 -14.41 -1.80
CA GLY A 68 -1.08 -13.06 -1.29
C GLY A 68 0.17 -13.04 -0.42
N THR A 69 0.37 -14.08 0.41
CA THR A 69 1.55 -14.23 1.26
C THR A 69 2.79 -14.50 0.42
N LEU A 70 2.72 -15.44 -0.52
CA LEU A 70 3.82 -15.76 -1.42
C LEU A 70 4.23 -14.53 -2.23
N TRP A 71 3.25 -13.81 -2.79
CA TRP A 71 3.49 -12.57 -3.51
C TRP A 71 4.15 -11.50 -2.62
N SER A 72 3.65 -11.31 -1.39
CA SER A 72 4.22 -10.35 -0.46
C SER A 72 5.65 -10.72 -0.07
N LEU A 73 5.93 -12.00 0.15
CA LEU A 73 7.29 -12.48 0.41
C LEU A 73 8.19 -12.25 -0.80
N SER A 74 7.73 -12.55 -2.01
CA SER A 74 8.47 -12.25 -3.24
C SER A 74 8.81 -10.76 -3.33
N LEU A 75 7.87 -9.86 -3.02
CA LEU A 75 8.14 -8.43 -2.97
C LEU A 75 9.15 -8.04 -1.90
N ILE A 76 9.09 -8.63 -0.71
CA ILE A 76 10.04 -8.38 0.38
C ILE A 76 11.46 -8.79 -0.05
N TYR A 77 11.63 -9.99 -0.62
CA TYR A 77 12.92 -10.47 -1.10
C TYR A 77 13.44 -9.66 -2.28
N ALA A 78 12.60 -9.37 -3.27
CA ALA A 78 12.96 -8.53 -4.40
C ALA A 78 13.37 -7.13 -3.95
N THR A 79 12.63 -6.55 -3.00
CA THR A 79 12.94 -5.23 -2.43
C THR A 79 14.23 -5.27 -1.62
N HIS A 80 14.55 -6.35 -0.92
CA HIS A 80 15.83 -6.45 -0.20
C HIS A 80 17.03 -6.33 -1.16
N SER A 81 16.99 -7.04 -2.29
CA SER A 81 18.02 -6.94 -3.34
C SER A 81 18.01 -5.56 -4.02
N LEU A 82 16.83 -5.05 -4.34
CA LEU A 82 16.66 -3.80 -5.08
C LEU A 82 16.85 -2.55 -4.21
N SER A 83 16.78 -2.67 -2.88
CA SER A 83 16.94 -1.58 -1.91
C SER A 83 18.29 -0.88 -2.08
N TYR A 84 19.34 -1.63 -2.42
CA TYR A 84 20.66 -1.05 -2.71
C TYR A 84 20.64 -0.12 -3.94
N ILE A 85 19.87 -0.46 -4.98
CA ILE A 85 19.72 0.34 -6.21
C ILE A 85 18.74 1.50 -5.98
N LEU A 86 17.61 1.24 -5.31
CA LEU A 86 16.56 2.21 -4.99
C LEU A 86 17.03 3.32 -4.02
N ARG A 87 18.05 3.04 -3.19
CA ARG A 87 18.67 4.04 -2.30
C ARG A 87 19.57 5.04 -3.03
N ARG A 88 19.88 4.85 -4.31
CA ARG A 88 20.66 5.83 -5.07
C ARG A 88 19.82 7.09 -5.30
N GLU A 89 20.36 8.25 -4.95
CA GLU A 89 19.67 9.54 -5.11
C GLU A 89 19.11 9.78 -6.51
N ASN A 90 19.82 9.34 -7.54
CA ASN A 90 19.40 9.50 -8.93
C ASN A 90 18.13 8.70 -9.25
N VAL A 91 17.96 7.51 -8.66
CA VAL A 91 16.77 6.67 -8.83
C VAL A 91 15.57 7.32 -8.12
N ILE A 92 15.77 7.81 -6.89
CA ILE A 92 14.74 8.52 -6.13
C ILE A 92 14.29 9.78 -6.87
N LYS A 93 15.23 10.58 -7.41
CA LYS A 93 14.92 11.79 -8.19
C LYS A 93 14.10 11.47 -9.44
N TRP A 94 14.45 10.40 -10.17
CA TRP A 94 13.68 9.96 -11.33
C TRP A 94 12.30 9.42 -10.98
N MET A 95 12.18 8.61 -9.92
CA MET A 95 10.89 8.11 -9.43
C MET A 95 9.96 9.26 -9.02
N ASN A 96 10.49 10.27 -8.32
CA ASN A 96 9.74 11.45 -7.91
C ASN A 96 9.29 12.28 -9.12
N ARG A 97 10.15 12.46 -10.12
CA ARG A 97 9.79 13.15 -11.38
C ARG A 97 8.74 12.39 -12.18
N ALA A 98 8.86 11.06 -12.29
CA ALA A 98 7.90 10.23 -13.00
C ALA A 98 6.52 10.25 -12.31
N THR A 99 6.51 10.09 -10.99
CA THR A 99 5.27 10.12 -10.18
C THR A 99 4.62 11.50 -10.23
N GLY A 100 5.40 12.57 -10.06
CA GLY A 100 4.91 13.94 -10.19
C GLY A 100 4.38 14.24 -11.59
N GLY A 101 5.09 13.80 -12.63
CA GLY A 101 4.64 13.92 -14.02
C GLY A 101 3.34 13.18 -14.29
N LEU A 102 3.18 11.97 -13.74
CA LEU A 102 1.95 11.19 -13.87
C LEU A 102 0.77 11.88 -13.15
N PHE A 103 0.99 12.46 -11.97
CA PHE A 103 -0.04 13.23 -11.28
C PHE A 103 -0.43 14.51 -12.02
N LEU A 104 0.54 15.25 -12.57
CA LEU A 104 0.25 16.41 -13.41
C LEU A 104 -0.55 16.01 -14.66
N LEU A 105 -0.19 14.88 -15.28
CA LEU A 105 -0.92 14.34 -16.42
C LEU A 105 -2.35 13.94 -16.04
N PHE A 106 -2.55 13.28 -14.90
CA PHE A 106 -3.89 12.96 -14.41
C PHE A 106 -4.69 14.20 -14.04
N ALA A 107 -4.08 15.21 -13.41
CA ALA A 107 -4.74 16.48 -13.09
C ALA A 107 -5.17 17.20 -14.37
N PHE A 108 -4.29 17.26 -15.38
CA PHE A 108 -4.60 17.84 -16.68
C PHE A 108 -5.73 17.07 -17.40
N LYS A 109 -5.65 15.73 -17.42
CA LYS A 109 -6.71 14.87 -17.98
C LYS A 109 -8.03 15.08 -17.25
N LEU A 110 -8.00 15.20 -15.92
CA LEU A 110 -9.20 15.41 -15.11
C LEU A 110 -9.84 16.76 -15.44
N VAL A 111 -9.05 17.84 -15.55
CA VAL A 111 -9.56 19.17 -15.94
C VAL A 111 -10.12 19.15 -17.36
N MET A 112 -9.49 18.45 -18.30
CA MET A 112 -10.03 18.29 -19.66
C MET A 112 -11.31 17.44 -19.68
N SER A 113 -11.35 16.36 -18.90
CA SER A 113 -12.50 15.46 -18.84
C SER A 113 -13.69 16.08 -18.09
N SER A 114 -13.42 16.92 -17.09
CA SER A 114 -14.43 17.66 -16.33
C SER A 114 -15.04 18.82 -17.13
N ARG A 115 -14.51 19.13 -18.32
CA ARG A 115 -15.06 20.11 -19.27
C ARG A 115 -16.00 19.50 -20.31
N ARG A 116 -16.45 18.25 -20.11
CA ARG A 116 -17.52 17.61 -20.87
C ARG A 116 -18.65 17.15 -19.96
#